data_AF-A0A8I1X389-F1
#
_entry.id   AF-A0A8I1X389-F1
#
_cell.length_a   1.000
_cell.length_b   1.000
_cell.length_c   1.000
_cell.angle_alpha   90.00
_cell.angle_beta   90.00
_cell.angle_gamma   90.00
#
_symmetry.space_group_name_H-M   'P 1'
#
loop_
_entity.id
_entity.type
_entity.pdbx_description
1 polymer ?
#
loop_
_entity_poly.entity_id
_entity_poly.type
_entity_poly.pdbx_seq_one_letter_code
_entity_poly.pdbx_strand_id
1 'polypeptide(L)' 'MKDKLYDNADSFAMSFDEEWENVDCDDIRLKIDKVLELLSDHPFLISNPENARKMAEFRIFSLKKFQ' A
#
# COMPACT_ATOMS: atom_id res chain seq x y z
N MET A 1 4.66 -2.71 15.86
CA MET A 1 5.05 -1.31 16.13
C MET A 1 3.92 -0.44 15.58
N LYS A 2 2.93 -0.09 16.41
CA LYS A 2 1.65 0.47 15.93
C LYS A 2 1.52 1.99 16.06
N ASP A 3 2.64 2.70 16.27
CA ASP A 3 2.56 4.03 16.87
C ASP A 3 2.99 5.20 16.00
N LYS A 4 3.51 4.97 14.79
CA LYS A 4 3.96 6.09 13.94
C LYS A 4 3.66 5.85 12.48
N LEU A 5 2.42 6.16 12.09
CA LEU A 5 2.09 6.42 10.68
C LEU A 5 2.53 7.85 10.37
N TYR A 6 3.32 8.01 9.31
CA TYR A 6 3.78 9.30 8.84
C TYR A 6 3.16 9.64 7.49
N ASP A 7 2.93 10.92 7.24
CA ASP A 7 2.53 11.43 5.94
C ASP A 7 3.72 11.45 4.97
N ASN A 8 4.22 10.26 4.63
CA ASN A 8 5.24 10.06 3.62
C ASN A 8 5.12 8.69 2.96
N ALA A 9 5.76 8.57 1.81
CA ALA A 9 5.67 7.39 0.97
C ALA A 9 6.35 6.16 1.59
N ASP A 10 7.42 6.35 2.37
CA ASP A 10 8.13 5.25 3.04
C ASP A 10 7.26 4.59 4.12
N SER A 11 6.61 5.38 4.97
CA SER A 11 5.66 4.90 5.97
C SER A 11 4.49 4.18 5.30
N PHE A 12 3.96 4.75 4.21
CA PHE A 12 2.89 4.12 3.46
C PHE A 12 3.33 2.79 2.84
N ALA A 13 4.53 2.72 2.25
CA ALA A 13 5.06 1.51 1.65
C ALA A 13 5.21 0.38 2.67
N MET A 14 5.67 0.69 3.89
CA MET A 14 5.76 -0.30 4.96
C MET A 14 4.40 -0.88 5.34
N SER A 15 3.38 -0.03 5.55
CA SER A 15 2.02 -0.49 5.85
C SER A 15 1.39 -1.23 4.67
N PHE A 16 1.67 -0.79 3.44
CA PHE A 16 1.20 -1.45 2.23
C PHE A 16 1.76 -2.86 2.09
N ASP A 17 3.06 -3.06 2.28
CA ASP A 17 3.67 -4.38 2.18
C ASP A 17 3.09 -5.34 3.26
N GLU A 18 2.90 -4.85 4.49
CA GLU A 18 2.31 -5.62 5.59
C GLU A 18 0.88 -6.09 5.25
N GLU A 19 0.00 -5.17 4.86
CA GLU A 19 -1.38 -5.53 4.49
C GLU A 19 -1.44 -6.36 3.20
N TRP A 20 -0.52 -6.14 2.26
CA TRP A 20 -0.45 -6.91 1.01
C TRP A 20 -0.21 -8.41 1.24
N GLU A 21 0.60 -8.78 2.22
CA GLU A 21 0.80 -10.19 2.58
C GLU A 21 -0.43 -10.80 3.28
N ASN A 22 -1.25 -9.98 3.95
CA ASN A 22 -2.44 -10.43 4.67
C ASN A 22 -3.70 -10.55 3.79
N VAL A 23 -3.76 -9.84 2.66
CA VAL A 23 -4.89 -9.92 1.73
C VAL A 23 -4.73 -11.09 0.76
N ASP A 24 -5.58 -12.10 0.88
CA ASP A 24 -5.69 -13.18 -0.11
C ASP A 24 -6.58 -12.75 -1.28
N CYS A 25 -5.99 -12.58 -2.46
CA CYS A 25 -6.69 -12.21 -3.68
C CYS A 25 -5.81 -12.45 -4.93
N ASP A 26 -6.32 -13.22 -5.89
CA ASP A 26 -5.63 -13.50 -7.17
C ASP A 26 -5.58 -12.31 -8.13
N ASP A 27 -6.61 -11.46 -8.14
CA ASP A 27 -6.64 -10.29 -9.01
C ASP A 27 -5.87 -9.14 -8.36
N ILE A 28 -4.71 -8.81 -8.94
CA ILE A 28 -3.80 -7.79 -8.44
C ILE A 28 -4.47 -6.42 -8.33
N ARG A 29 -5.33 -6.05 -9.27
CA ARG A 29 -5.99 -4.73 -9.23
C ARG A 29 -6.97 -4.68 -8.06
N LEU A 30 -7.79 -5.72 -7.93
CA LEU A 30 -8.72 -5.84 -6.80
C LEU A 30 -7.97 -5.94 -5.46
N LYS A 31 -6.83 -6.62 -5.43
CA LYS A 31 -5.99 -6.72 -4.24
C LYS A 31 -5.43 -5.35 -3.83
N ILE A 32 -4.96 -4.55 -4.80
CA ILE A 32 -4.51 -3.16 -4.54
C ILE A 32 -5.66 -2.35 -3.95
N ASP A 33 -6.85 -2.39 -4.55
CA ASP A 33 -8.00 -1.63 -4.05
C ASP A 33 -8.38 -2.04 -2.61
N LYS A 34 -8.37 -3.35 -2.30
CA LYS A 34 -8.62 -3.84 -0.93
C LYS A 34 -7.57 -3.34 0.07
N VAL A 35 -6.30 -3.40 -0.28
CA VAL A 35 -5.22 -2.93 0.60
C VAL A 35 -5.32 -1.41 0.82
N LEU A 36 -5.64 -0.64 -0.23
CA LEU A 36 -5.88 0.80 -0.10
C LEU A 36 -7.09 1.10 0.80
N GLU A 37 -8.14 0.29 0.74
CA GLU A 37 -9.30 0.42 1.63
C GLU A 37 -8.92 0.16 3.10
N LEU A 38 -8.10 -0.87 3.37
CA LEU A 38 -7.57 -1.17 4.71
C LEU A 38 -6.67 -0.05 5.24
N LEU A 39 -5.97 0.65 4.34
CA LEU A 39 -5.11 1.78 4.66
C LEU A 39 -5.80 3.14 4.54
N SER A 40 -7.13 3.19 4.45
CA SER A 40 -7.91 4.43 4.26
C SER A 40 -7.63 5.52 5.31
N ASP A 41 -7.24 5.14 6.52
CA ASP A 41 -6.82 6.04 7.61
C ASP A 41 -5.33 6.42 7.58
N HIS A 42 -4.54 5.93 6.62
CA HIS A 42 -3.12 6.25 6.54
C HIS A 42 -2.93 7.71 6.10
N PRO A 43 -2.16 8.54 6.83
CA PRO A 43 -2.04 9.97 6.57
C PRO A 43 -1.56 10.30 5.15
N PHE A 44 -0.62 9.51 4.61
CA PHE A 44 -0.17 9.65 3.23
C PHE A 44 -1.26 9.35 2.17
N LEU A 45 -2.14 8.37 2.42
CA LEU A 45 -3.23 8.06 1.51
C LEU A 45 -4.29 9.17 1.54
N ILE A 46 -4.56 9.73 2.72
CA ILE A 46 -5.47 10.86 2.90
C ILE A 46 -4.92 12.11 2.21
N SER A 47 -3.65 12.45 2.46
CA SER A 47 -3.06 13.68 1.91
C SER A 47 -2.74 13.58 0.42
N ASN A 48 -2.40 12.39 -0.08
CA ASN A 48 -1.88 12.21 -1.45
C ASN A 48 -2.43 10.92 -2.12
N PRO A 49 -3.75 10.79 -2.32
CA PRO A 49 -4.37 9.55 -2.75
C PRO A 49 -3.88 9.05 -4.12
N GLU A 50 -3.68 9.98 -5.07
CA GLU A 50 -3.15 9.64 -6.39
C GLU A 50 -1.71 9.09 -6.32
N ASN A 51 -0.86 9.66 -5.48
CA ASN A 51 0.52 9.21 -5.31
C ASN A 51 0.60 7.91 -4.51
N ALA A 52 -0.27 7.72 -3.53
CA ALA A 52 -0.38 6.47 -2.77
C ALA A 52 -0.77 5.30 -3.69
N ARG A 53 -1.73 5.49 -4.62
CA ARG A 53 -2.06 4.47 -5.62
C ARG A 53 -0.88 4.19 -6.57
N LYS A 54 -0.22 5.22 -7.11
CA LYS A 54 0.97 5.03 -7.95
C LYS A 54 2.09 4.31 -7.21
N MET A 55 2.27 4.60 -5.91
CA MET A 55 3.23 3.90 -5.06
C MET A 55 2.86 2.43 -4.91
N ALA A 56 1.60 2.12 -4.58
CA ALA A 56 1.12 0.74 -4.50
C ALA A 56 1.38 -0.04 -5.80
N GLU A 57 1.02 0.53 -6.96
CA GLU A 57 1.28 -0.07 -8.28
C GLU A 57 2.78 -0.30 -8.51
N PHE A 58 3.62 0.68 -8.14
CA PHE A 58 5.08 0.58 -8.26
C PHE A 58 5.68 -0.49 -7.33
N ARG A 59 5.17 -0.62 -6.10
CA ARG A 59 5.59 -1.65 -5.13
C ARG A 59 5.33 -3.03 -5.71
N ILE A 60 4.13 -3.28 -6.25
CA ILE A 60 3.80 -4.58 -6.85
C ILE A 60 4.66 -4.87 -8.08
N PHE A 61 4.85 -3.87 -8.95
CA PHE A 61 5.72 -4.03 -10.12
C PHE A 61 7.17 -4.35 -9.71
N SER A 62 7.67 -3.67 -8.67
CA SER A 62 9.02 -3.89 -8.15
C SER A 62 9.14 -5.27 -7.50
N LEU A 63 8.18 -5.70 -6.67
CA LEU A 63 8.17 -7.03 -6.05
C LEU A 63 8.22 -8.15 -7.10
N LYS A 64 7.44 -8.03 -8.17
CA LYS A 64 7.46 -9.01 -9.29
C LYS A 64 8.79 -9.11 -10.02
N LYS A 65 9.59 -8.03 -10.01
CA LYS A 65 10.90 -8.03 -10.68
C LYS A 65 11.95 -8.82 -9.91
N PHE A 66 11.73 -9.10 -8.62
CA PHE A 66 12.66 -9.80 -7.74
C PHE A 66 12.17 -11.19 -7.30
N GLN A 67 11.06 -11.68 -7.86
CA GLN A 67 10.68 -13.11 -7.86
C GLN A 67 11.17 -13.80 -9.13
#